data_AF-A0A2V9WDI3-F1
#
_entry.id   AF-A0A2V9WDI3-F1
#
_cell.length_a   1.000
_cell.length_b   1.000
_cell.length_c   1.000
_cell.angle_alpha   90.00
_cell.angle_beta   90.00
_cell.angle_gamma   90.00
#
_symmetry.space_group_name_H-M   'P 1'
#
loop_
_entity.id
_entity.type
_entity.pdbx_description
1 polymer ?
#
loop_
_entity_poly.entity_id
_entity_poly.type
_entity_poly.pdbx_seq_one_letter_code
_entity_poly.pdbx_strand_id
1 'polypeptide(L)'
;MRCLHRIGSPAIPCALQFQSTAGNQTNEWLLSARVDQNFGNNDRAFIHFRTDHGVQATYTDPISPLFNALSKQPQYEGQLQETHTFGSTAVNQFILSGSWYSAVFTTNSLSAATALIPFRLGFSGNAFSSLGRDLNSWPQGRNVTQYGIIDDYSKVITR
;
A
#
# COMPACT_ATOMS: atom_id res chain seq x y z
N MET A 1 -20.14 -20.60 28.52
CA MET A 1 -20.41 -19.15 28.45
C MET A 1 -20.22 -18.59 29.85
N ARG A 2 -19.21 -17.74 30.09
CA ARG A 2 -18.82 -17.33 31.44
C ARG A 2 -18.76 -15.81 31.53
N CYS A 3 -19.70 -15.20 32.26
CA CYS A 3 -19.50 -13.83 32.75
C CYS A 3 -18.36 -13.89 33.78
N LEU A 4 -17.28 -13.14 33.53
CA LEU A 4 -16.17 -13.05 34.46
C LEU A 4 -16.59 -12.12 35.62
N HIS A 5 -17.04 -12.72 36.72
CA HIS A 5 -17.49 -11.99 37.90
C HIS A 5 -16.29 -11.60 38.77
N ARG A 6 -16.09 -10.31 39.02
CA ARG A 6 -15.39 -9.84 40.23
C ARG A 6 -16.45 -9.65 41.31
N ILE A 7 -16.34 -10.39 42.41
CA ILE A 7 -17.25 -10.29 43.56
C ILE A 7 -17.02 -8.94 44.25
N GLY A 8 -18.07 -8.10 44.35
CA GLY A 8 -18.06 -6.91 45.22
C GLY A 8 -18.33 -5.52 44.61
N SER A 9 -19.01 -5.40 43.45
CA SER A 9 -19.38 -4.08 42.90
C SER A 9 -20.84 -4.01 42.45
N PRO A 10 -21.55 -2.87 42.66
CA PRO A 10 -22.95 -2.73 42.27
C PRO A 10 -23.10 -2.91 40.76
N ALA A 11 -23.94 -3.88 40.35
CA ALA A 11 -24.38 -4.18 38.97
C ALA A 11 -23.46 -3.66 37.85
N ILE A 12 -22.27 -4.26 37.72
CA ILE A 12 -21.46 -4.08 36.50
C ILE A 12 -22.28 -4.70 35.35
N PRO A 13 -22.66 -3.94 34.30
CA PRO A 13 -23.42 -4.51 33.19
C PRO A 13 -22.65 -5.71 32.60
N CYS A 14 -23.23 -6.89 32.72
CA CYS A 14 -22.69 -8.11 32.17
C CYS A 14 -22.98 -8.17 30.66
N ALA A 15 -22.06 -7.64 29.85
CA ALA A 15 -22.15 -7.80 28.40
C ALA A 15 -21.69 -9.22 28.01
N LEU A 16 -22.48 -9.89 27.18
CA LEU A 16 -22.04 -11.12 26.53
C LEU A 16 -20.94 -10.79 25.53
N GLN A 17 -19.84 -11.54 25.58
CA GLN A 17 -18.72 -11.36 24.66
C GLN A 17 -18.89 -12.25 23.44
N PHE A 18 -18.78 -11.66 22.25
CA PHE A 18 -18.60 -12.36 20.99
C PHE A 18 -17.17 -12.16 20.51
N GLN A 19 -16.51 -13.25 20.13
CA GLN A 19 -15.19 -13.22 19.47
C GLN A 19 -15.32 -13.91 18.12
N SER A 20 -14.74 -13.30 17.09
CA SER A 20 -14.75 -13.81 15.73
C SER A 20 -13.33 -13.93 15.20
N THR A 21 -13.07 -14.98 14.43
CA THR A 21 -11.83 -15.21 13.70
C THR A 21 -12.03 -14.99 12.20
N ALA A 22 -12.99 -14.13 11.82
CA ALA A 22 -13.29 -13.83 10.42
C ALA A 22 -12.02 -13.38 9.69
N GLY A 23 -11.77 -14.00 8.53
CA GLY A 23 -10.66 -13.68 7.64
C GLY A 23 -11.11 -12.77 6.50
N ASN A 24 -10.18 -12.02 5.96
CA ASN A 24 -10.35 -11.25 4.73
C ASN A 24 -9.14 -11.52 3.82
N GLN A 25 -9.36 -11.57 2.51
CA GLN A 25 -8.36 -12.02 1.56
C GLN A 25 -7.34 -10.91 1.31
N THR A 26 -6.07 -11.27 1.43
CA THR A 26 -4.94 -10.49 0.92
C THR A 26 -4.33 -11.26 -0.25
N ASN A 27 -4.03 -10.58 -1.34
CA ASN A 27 -3.36 -11.17 -2.49
C ASN A 27 -2.39 -10.17 -3.09
N GLU A 28 -1.39 -10.67 -3.79
CA GLU A 28 -0.33 -9.85 -4.38
C GLU A 28 0.23 -10.55 -5.60
N TRP A 29 0.64 -9.76 -6.59
CA TRP A 29 1.50 -10.23 -7.67
C TRP A 29 2.49 -9.14 -8.02
N LEU A 30 3.68 -9.57 -8.44
CA LEU A 30 4.78 -8.70 -8.83
C LEU A 30 5.33 -9.14 -10.18
N LEU A 31 5.62 -8.17 -11.03
CA LEU A 31 6.31 -8.36 -12.30
C LEU A 31 7.51 -7.43 -12.36
N SER A 32 8.65 -7.98 -12.78
CA SER A 32 9.86 -7.20 -13.04
C SER A 32 10.44 -7.63 -14.38
N ALA A 33 10.80 -6.65 -15.20
CA ALA A 33 11.43 -6.87 -16.49
C ALA A 33 12.58 -5.90 -16.68
N ARG A 34 13.66 -6.40 -17.28
CA ARG A 34 14.82 -5.61 -17.66
C ARG A 34 15.26 -6.00 -19.06
N VAL A 35 15.64 -5.02 -19.85
CA VAL A 35 16.25 -5.22 -21.16
C VAL A 35 17.54 -4.42 -21.20
N ASP A 36 18.64 -5.11 -21.47
CA ASP A 36 19.97 -4.55 -21.64
C ASP A 36 20.35 -4.58 -23.12
N GLN A 37 20.93 -3.50 -23.62
CA GLN A 37 21.36 -3.39 -25.02
C GLN A 37 22.72 -2.69 -25.14
N ASN A 38 23.58 -3.25 -25.98
CA ASN A 38 24.81 -2.59 -26.41
C ASN A 38 24.57 -2.06 -27.84
N PHE A 39 24.58 -0.73 -28.02
CA PHE A 39 24.34 -0.11 -29.34
C PHE A 39 25.63 0.00 -30.17
N GLY A 40 26.78 -0.26 -29.55
CA GLY A 40 28.08 -0.30 -30.18
C GLY A 40 29.18 -0.52 -29.16
N ASN A 41 30.41 -0.16 -29.52
CA ASN A 41 31.55 -0.25 -28.62
C ASN A 41 31.50 0.78 -27.49
N ASN A 42 30.79 1.88 -27.70
CA ASN A 42 30.84 3.06 -26.83
C ASN A 42 29.57 3.28 -26.00
N ASP A 43 28.45 2.66 -26.39
CA ASP A 43 27.11 2.93 -25.85
C ASP A 43 26.49 1.65 -25.31
N ARG A 44 26.06 1.70 -24.05
CA ARG A 44 25.33 0.62 -23.38
C ARG A 44 24.17 1.22 -22.61
N ALA A 45 22.99 0.63 -22.74
CA ALA A 45 21.84 1.08 -21.98
C ALA A 45 21.05 -0.09 -21.43
N PHE A 46 20.26 0.21 -20.40
CA PHE A 46 19.18 -0.67 -19.99
C PHE A 46 17.91 0.12 -19.70
N ILE A 47 16.80 -0.58 -19.85
CA ILE A 47 15.51 -0.18 -19.29
C ILE A 47 15.05 -1.25 -18.31
N HIS A 48 14.60 -0.83 -17.13
CA HIS A 48 14.05 -1.66 -16.08
C HIS A 48 12.66 -1.15 -15.71
N PHE A 49 11.74 -2.08 -15.51
CA PHE A 49 10.38 -1.82 -15.07
C PHE A 49 9.97 -2.83 -14.01
N ARG A 50 9.32 -2.35 -12.95
CA ARG A 50 8.69 -3.19 -11.92
C ARG A 50 7.27 -2.72 -11.68
N THR A 51 6.37 -3.66 -11.46
CA THR A 51 5.03 -3.39 -10.95
C THR A 51 4.67 -4.36 -9.85
N ASP A 52 3.96 -3.87 -8.85
CA ASP A 52 3.46 -4.62 -7.71
C ASP A 52 1.99 -4.24 -7.49
N HIS A 53 1.14 -5.25 -7.31
CA HIS A 53 -0.29 -5.07 -7.15
C HIS A 53 -0.81 -5.95 -6.02
N GLY A 54 -0.72 -5.40 -4.81
CA GLY A 54 -1.29 -5.96 -3.60
C GLY A 54 -2.75 -5.53 -3.38
N VAL A 55 -3.54 -6.39 -2.76
CA VAL A 55 -4.74 -6.00 -2.01
C VAL A 55 -4.50 -6.38 -0.56
N GLN A 56 -4.39 -5.38 0.31
CA GLN A 56 -4.23 -5.57 1.74
C GLN A 56 -5.60 -5.54 2.41
N ALA A 57 -5.96 -6.62 3.11
CA ALA A 57 -7.06 -6.57 4.07
C ALA A 57 -6.64 -5.76 5.31
N THR A 58 -7.41 -4.73 5.67
CA THR A 58 -7.03 -3.78 6.73
C THR A 58 -7.94 -3.87 7.93
N TYR A 59 -9.24 -4.07 7.70
CA TYR A 59 -10.21 -4.34 8.75
C TYR A 59 -11.19 -5.40 8.27
N THR A 60 -11.47 -6.37 9.14
CA THR A 60 -12.46 -7.42 8.90
C THR A 60 -13.59 -7.26 9.90
N ASP A 61 -14.76 -6.90 9.39
CA ASP A 61 -15.96 -6.79 10.20
C ASP A 61 -16.56 -8.19 10.40
N PRO A 62 -16.83 -8.61 11.66
CA PRO A 62 -17.30 -9.94 11.94
C PRO A 62 -18.81 -10.12 11.73
N ILE A 63 -19.54 -9.05 11.41
CA ILE A 63 -20.99 -9.04 11.18
C ILE A 63 -21.31 -9.01 9.69
N SER A 64 -20.62 -8.17 8.90
CA SER A 64 -20.84 -8.06 7.46
C SER A 64 -19.57 -7.64 6.70
N PRO A 65 -19.18 -8.39 5.64
CA PRO A 65 -18.02 -8.04 4.83
C PRO A 65 -18.17 -6.71 4.08
N LEU A 66 -19.38 -6.14 4.00
CA LEU A 66 -19.60 -4.81 3.44
C LEU A 66 -18.93 -3.69 4.25
N PHE A 67 -18.62 -3.94 5.53
CA PHE A 67 -17.89 -3.00 6.39
C PHE A 67 -16.37 -3.29 6.44
N ASN A 68 -15.88 -4.30 5.72
CA ASN A 68 -14.45 -4.54 5.60
C ASN A 68 -13.74 -3.33 5.00
N ALA A 69 -12.58 -2.99 5.54
CA ALA A 69 -11.66 -2.04 4.93
C ALA A 69 -10.52 -2.78 4.25
N LEU A 70 -10.18 -2.33 3.05
CA LEU A 70 -9.09 -2.87 2.24
C LEU A 70 -8.33 -1.74 1.56
N SER A 71 -7.11 -2.05 1.13
CA SER A 71 -6.28 -1.15 0.34
C SER A 71 -5.84 -1.87 -0.92
N LYS A 72 -6.22 -1.35 -2.09
CA LYS A 72 -5.65 -1.78 -3.37
C LYS A 72 -4.39 -0.96 -3.58
N GLN A 73 -3.25 -1.64 -3.63
CA GLN A 73 -1.92 -1.03 -3.58
C GLN A 73 -1.15 -1.27 -4.89
N PRO A 74 -1.53 -0.60 -5.99
CA PRO A 74 -0.73 -0.61 -7.19
C PRO A 74 0.53 0.24 -7.00
N GLN A 75 1.65 -0.28 -7.47
CA GLN A 75 2.95 0.38 -7.49
C GLN A 75 3.63 0.12 -8.82
N TYR A 76 4.18 1.17 -9.42
CA TYR A 76 4.95 1.15 -10.66
C TYR A 76 6.30 1.79 -10.42
N GLU A 77 7.36 1.19 -10.93
CA GLU A 77 8.71 1.71 -10.90
C GLU A 77 9.36 1.52 -12.27
N GLY A 78 10.15 2.50 -12.70
CA GLY A 78 10.90 2.43 -13.94
C GLY A 78 12.23 3.14 -13.84
N GLN A 79 13.22 2.60 -14.54
CA GLN A 79 14.53 3.21 -14.68
C GLN A 79 15.06 2.99 -16.10
N LEU A 80 15.63 4.04 -16.68
CA LEU A 80 16.47 4.00 -17.85
C LEU A 80 17.87 4.47 -17.45
N GLN A 81 18.89 3.75 -17.90
CA GLN A 81 20.28 4.20 -17.79
C GLN A 81 20.96 4.03 -19.13
N GLU A 82 21.77 5.01 -19.51
CA GLU A 82 22.68 4.95 -20.66
C GLU A 82 24.08 5.35 -20.19
N THR A 83 25.09 4.63 -20.69
CA THR A 83 26.49 4.91 -20.44
C THR A 83 27.23 5.04 -21.76
N HIS A 84 27.74 6.24 -22.03
CA HIS A 84 28.53 6.57 -23.22
C HIS A 84 30.01 6.77 -22.86
N THR A 85 30.92 6.16 -23.63
CA THR A 85 32.37 6.35 -23.47
C THR A 85 32.95 7.25 -24.57
N PHE A 86 33.54 8.37 -24.17
CA PHE A 86 34.20 9.34 -25.06
C PHE A 86 35.70 9.04 -25.18
N GLY A 87 36.03 8.12 -26.08
CA GLY A 87 37.41 7.63 -26.24
C GLY A 87 37.91 6.92 -24.98
N SER A 88 39.22 6.99 -24.72
CA SER A 88 39.86 6.28 -23.60
C SER A 88 39.93 7.07 -22.29
N THR A 89 39.42 8.31 -22.26
CA THR A 89 39.65 9.24 -21.13
C THR A 89 38.39 9.83 -20.52
N ALA A 90 37.21 9.59 -21.10
CA ALA A 90 35.95 10.10 -20.55
C ALA A 90 34.79 9.11 -20.66
N VAL A 91 33.85 9.23 -19.73
CA VAL A 91 32.60 8.47 -19.67
C VAL A 91 31.49 9.39 -19.15
N ASN A 92 30.28 9.20 -19.66
CA ASN A 92 29.06 9.81 -19.15
C ASN A 92 28.04 8.74 -18.82
N GLN A 93 27.34 8.91 -17.71
CA GLN A 93 26.24 8.05 -17.31
C GLN A 93 24.99 8.89 -17.07
N PHE A 94 23.98 8.68 -17.91
CA PHE A 94 22.67 9.29 -17.77
C PHE A 94 21.70 8.30 -17.13
N ILE A 95 20.95 8.73 -16.10
CA ILE A 95 19.90 7.94 -15.46
C ILE A 95 18.62 8.77 -15.40
N LEU A 96 17.53 8.16 -15.87
CA LEU A 96 16.16 8.60 -15.63
C LEU A 96 15.45 7.54 -14.79
N SER A 97 14.80 7.93 -13.71
CA SER A 97 13.99 7.02 -12.90
C SER A 97 12.68 7.66 -12.46
N GLY A 98 11.69 6.81 -12.22
CA GLY A 98 10.38 7.23 -11.73
C GLY A 98 9.69 6.12 -10.97
N SER A 99 8.86 6.51 -10.00
CA SER A 99 7.99 5.61 -9.28
C SER A 99 6.65 6.27 -9.00
N TRP A 100 5.62 5.44 -8.92
CA TRP A 100 4.30 5.83 -8.45
C TRP A 100 3.72 4.70 -7.62
N TYR A 101 3.02 5.02 -6.53
CA TYR A 101 2.16 4.05 -5.87
C TYR A 101 0.92 4.71 -5.25
N SER A 102 -0.10 3.90 -5.06
CA SER A 102 -1.30 4.23 -4.28
C SER A 102 -1.36 3.30 -3.07
N ALA A 103 -1.66 3.86 -1.91
CA ALA A 103 -2.00 3.10 -0.71
C ALA A 103 -3.20 3.76 -0.04
N VAL A 104 -4.38 3.60 -0.64
CA VAL A 104 -5.64 4.17 -0.17
C VAL A 104 -6.47 3.07 0.47
N PHE A 105 -6.77 3.27 1.75
CA PHE A 105 -7.54 2.37 2.58
C PHE A 105 -8.99 2.82 2.64
N THR A 106 -9.92 1.96 2.25
CA THR A 106 -11.35 2.30 2.20
C THR A 106 -12.22 1.04 2.27
N THR A 107 -13.53 1.23 2.46
CA THR A 107 -14.51 0.15 2.32
C THR A 107 -14.59 -0.33 0.88
N ASN A 108 -14.82 -1.63 0.65
CA ASN A 108 -14.93 -2.17 -0.71
C ASN A 108 -16.02 -1.47 -1.56
N SER A 109 -17.14 -1.11 -0.93
CA SER A 109 -18.20 -0.31 -1.57
C SER A 109 -18.88 0.60 -0.56
N LEU A 110 -18.63 1.90 -0.69
CA LEU A 110 -19.24 2.90 0.18
C LEU A 110 -20.77 2.92 0.03
N SER A 111 -21.27 2.75 -1.20
CA SER A 111 -22.71 2.73 -1.48
C SER A 111 -23.40 1.54 -0.83
N ALA A 112 -22.84 0.32 -0.97
CA ALA A 112 -23.39 -0.88 -0.37
C ALA A 112 -23.35 -0.84 1.17
N ALA A 113 -22.25 -0.34 1.75
CA ALA A 113 -22.15 -0.15 3.19
C ALA A 113 -23.20 0.85 3.70
N THR A 114 -23.43 1.97 3.00
CA THR A 114 -24.45 2.96 3.37
C THR A 114 -25.87 2.41 3.26
N ALA A 115 -26.13 1.60 2.23
CA ALA A 115 -27.44 1.00 2.01
C ALA A 115 -27.78 -0.04 3.10
N LEU A 116 -26.78 -0.75 3.63
CA LEU A 116 -26.99 -1.72 4.71
C LEU A 116 -27.23 -1.02 6.06
N ILE A 117 -26.34 -0.10 6.45
CA ILE A 117 -26.53 0.73 7.64
C ILE A 117 -26.11 2.18 7.29
N PRO A 118 -27.04 3.15 7.28
CA PRO A 118 -26.74 4.52 6.87
C PRO A 118 -26.05 5.36 7.97
N PHE A 119 -25.88 4.80 9.17
CA PHE A 119 -25.24 5.43 10.32
C PHE A 119 -24.24 4.49 11.00
N ARG A 120 -23.42 5.02 11.91
CA ARG A 120 -22.57 4.21 12.80
C ARG A 120 -23.17 4.23 14.19
N LEU A 121 -23.34 3.05 14.80
CA LEU A 121 -23.72 2.95 16.21
C LEU A 121 -22.46 2.95 17.05
N GLY A 122 -22.26 4.03 17.82
CA GLY A 122 -21.25 4.09 18.88
C GLY A 122 -21.90 3.80 20.22
N PHE A 123 -21.22 3.05 21.08
CA PHE A 123 -21.66 2.79 22.44
C PHE A 123 -20.83 3.62 23.42
N SER A 124 -21.50 4.20 24.43
CA SER A 124 -20.81 4.85 25.53
C SER A 124 -20.20 3.82 26.48
N GLY A 125 -18.99 4.06 26.97
CA GLY A 125 -18.19 3.10 27.76
C GLY A 125 -17.41 2.11 26.88
N ASN A 126 -16.87 1.06 27.51
CA ASN A 126 -15.93 0.11 26.88
C ASN A 126 -16.49 -1.33 26.75
N ALA A 127 -17.80 -1.52 26.96
CA ALA A 127 -18.42 -2.85 26.98
C ALA A 127 -18.77 -3.38 25.57
N PHE A 128 -18.96 -2.49 24.59
CA PHE A 128 -19.36 -2.85 23.23
C PHE A 128 -18.49 -2.14 22.19
N SER A 129 -18.18 -2.83 21.09
CA SER A 129 -17.57 -2.23 19.92
C SER A 129 -18.62 -1.47 19.10
N SER A 130 -18.22 -0.37 18.46
CA SER A 130 -19.08 0.32 17.49
C SER A 130 -19.49 -0.61 16.35
N LEU A 131 -20.70 -0.41 15.81
CA LEU A 131 -21.24 -1.19 14.68
C LEU A 131 -21.45 -0.30 13.45
N GLY A 132 -21.17 -0.87 12.28
CA GLY A 132 -21.30 -0.20 10.99
C GLY A 132 -19.99 0.46 10.53
N ARG A 133 -20.06 1.21 9.43
CA ARG A 133 -18.88 1.77 8.75
C ARG A 133 -18.08 2.72 9.65
N ASP A 134 -16.77 2.50 9.71
CA ASP A 134 -15.83 3.40 10.39
C ASP A 134 -15.42 4.59 9.50
N LEU A 135 -16.16 5.69 9.63
CA LEU A 135 -15.88 6.96 8.94
C LEU A 135 -14.75 7.79 9.57
N ASN A 136 -14.31 7.44 10.78
CA ASN A 136 -13.23 8.17 11.45
C ASN A 136 -11.86 7.69 10.95
N SER A 137 -11.80 6.42 10.54
CA SER A 137 -10.58 5.77 10.08
C SER A 137 -10.48 5.74 8.54
N TRP A 138 -11.61 5.75 7.81
CA TRP A 138 -11.61 5.55 6.36
C TRP A 138 -12.54 6.55 5.63
N PRO A 139 -12.16 7.02 4.42
CA PRO A 139 -10.94 6.69 3.70
C PRO A 139 -9.70 7.43 4.23
N GLN A 140 -8.54 6.79 4.14
CA GLN A 140 -7.24 7.43 4.40
C GLN A 140 -6.17 6.84 3.49
N GLY A 141 -5.00 7.49 3.42
CA GLY A 141 -3.88 7.01 2.63
C GLY A 141 -3.26 8.09 1.76
N ARG A 142 -2.50 7.66 0.75
CA ARG A 142 -1.79 8.56 -0.15
C ARG A 142 -1.57 7.97 -1.53
N ASN A 143 -1.42 8.88 -2.49
CA ASN A 143 -0.78 8.61 -3.77
C ASN A 143 0.55 9.35 -3.78
N VAL A 144 1.61 8.68 -4.20
CA VAL A 144 2.95 9.28 -4.24
C VAL A 144 3.54 9.05 -5.61
N THR A 145 4.10 10.12 -6.18
CA THR A 145 4.89 10.10 -7.40
C THR A 145 6.28 10.62 -7.07
N GLN A 146 7.32 9.92 -7.53
CA GLN A 146 8.70 10.38 -7.44
C GLN A 146 9.36 10.22 -8.81
N TYR A 147 10.27 11.13 -9.15
CA TYR A 147 11.06 11.07 -10.37
C TYR A 147 12.45 11.63 -10.08
N GLY A 148 13.44 11.13 -10.81
CA GLY A 148 14.84 11.52 -10.68
C GLY A 148 15.55 11.51 -12.01
N ILE A 149 16.41 12.51 -12.22
CA ILE A 149 17.27 12.64 -13.38
C ILE A 149 18.69 12.85 -12.85
N ILE A 150 19.64 12.03 -13.30
CA ILE A 150 21.04 12.10 -12.91
C ILE A 150 21.87 12.08 -14.20
N ASP A 151 22.86 12.96 -14.28
CA ASP A 151 23.86 12.98 -15.33
C ASP A 151 25.23 13.09 -14.68
N ASP A 152 26.08 12.08 -14.89
CA ASP A 152 27.39 11.97 -14.26
C ASP A 152 28.48 11.85 -15.34
N TYR A 153 29.30 12.89 -15.44
CA TYR A 153 30.41 12.97 -16.39
C TYR A 153 31.76 12.88 -15.68
N SER A 154 32.61 11.99 -16.16
CA SER A 154 33.96 11.79 -15.64
C SER A 154 35.01 11.92 -16.75
N LYS A 155 36.10 12.66 -16.49
CA LYS A 155 37.22 12.90 -17.42
C LYS A 155 38.57 12.79 -16.71
N VAL A 156 39.49 12.01 -17.28
CA VAL A 156 40.90 12.01 -16.88
C VAL A 156 41.63 13.16 -17.56
N ILE A 157 42.30 13.99 -16.77
CA ILE A 157 43.14 15.10 -17.25
C ILE A 157 44.57 14.82 -16.78
N THR A 158 45.42 14.38 -17.71
CA THR A 158 46.87 14.27 -17.49
C THR A 158 47.54 15.63 -17.72
N ARG A 159 48.47 15.97 -16.82
CA ARG A 159 49.37 17.13 -16.97
C ARG A 159 50.46 16.85 -17.99
#